data_AF-A0A6G4R1H3-F1
#
_entry.id   AF-A0A6G4R1H3-F1
#
_cell.length_a   1.000
_cell.length_b   1.000
_cell.length_c   1.000
_cell.angle_alpha   90.00
_cell.angle_beta   90.00
_cell.angle_gamma   90.00
#
_symmetry.space_group_name_H-M   'P 1'
#
loop_
_entity.id
_entity.type
_entity.pdbx_description
1 polymer ?
#
loop_
_entity_poly.entity_id
_entity_poly.type
_entity_poly.pdbx_seq_one_letter_code
_entity_poly.pdbx_strand_id
1 'polypeptide(L)'
;MASWIIGGALALLLSSPQETLTPAPRPTGGEAVHALKADGPLTVRPAGRAAVGDALVALPVRLAFTGVLSQDVLRDGRVALPAGTRVIGVRQSFSSVATTREQRRLGQIGQVHHGGNQTIWCAATSAPSKDAAACLPFVNGVVRWVEASPPHYPIIRRFTPKAPLAGPVLVEPGPIEGLAPLRFTIAFAGWTPEGAAIDLKVESDGRPPATRRRTLARGPDGAATLEALGGRLRLIPVAADANVADIEIVIPPSATADPEF
;
A
#
# COMPACT_ATOMS: atom_id res chain seq x y z
N MET A 1 56.16 0.78 66.30
CA MET A 1 54.90 0.27 65.73
C MET A 1 53.99 1.46 65.42
N ALA A 2 53.91 1.87 64.15
CA ALA A 2 52.82 2.64 63.54
C ALA A 2 53.26 2.97 62.10
N SER A 3 52.67 2.31 61.11
CA SER A 3 52.78 2.69 59.70
C SER A 3 51.37 2.67 59.13
N TRP A 4 50.92 3.82 58.65
CA TRP A 4 49.61 4.00 58.02
C TRP A 4 49.81 3.87 56.51
N ILE A 5 49.14 2.90 55.89
CA ILE A 5 49.02 2.79 54.43
C ILE A 5 47.60 3.21 54.05
N ILE A 6 47.55 4.22 53.19
CA ILE A 6 46.35 4.81 52.58
C ILE A 6 45.77 3.79 51.59
N GLY A 7 44.57 3.26 51.87
CA GLY A 7 43.80 2.44 50.95
C GLY A 7 42.97 3.33 50.02
N GLY A 8 43.41 3.48 48.78
CA GLY A 8 42.62 4.11 47.71
C GLY A 8 41.52 3.16 47.23
N ALA A 9 40.27 3.63 47.29
CA ALA A 9 39.13 2.93 46.72
C ALA A 9 39.14 3.09 45.18
N LEU A 10 39.39 1.99 44.46
CA LEU A 10 39.21 1.91 43.01
C LEU A 10 37.71 1.78 42.71
N ALA A 11 37.09 2.84 42.21
CA ALA A 11 35.76 2.78 41.62
C ALA A 11 35.87 2.19 40.20
N LEU A 12 35.48 0.93 40.04
CA LEU A 12 35.29 0.29 38.74
C LEU A 12 34.00 0.81 38.11
N LEU A 13 34.12 1.72 37.15
CA LEU A 13 33.04 2.11 36.24
C LEU A 13 32.76 0.96 35.28
N LEU A 14 31.63 0.27 35.50
CA LEU A 14 31.01 -0.63 34.52
C LEU A 14 30.37 0.21 33.40
N SER A 15 31.17 0.57 32.40
CA SER A 15 30.64 1.06 31.12
C SER A 15 30.00 -0.11 30.37
N SER A 16 28.66 -0.17 30.41
CA SER A 16 27.91 -1.05 29.52
C SER A 16 28.11 -0.56 28.09
N PRO A 17 28.52 -1.41 27.13
CA PRO A 17 28.43 -1.05 25.72
C PRO A 17 26.95 -0.97 25.37
N GLN A 18 26.42 0.25 25.26
CA GLN A 18 25.23 0.47 24.46
C GLN A 18 25.65 0.13 23.03
N GLU A 19 25.32 -1.10 22.61
CA GLU A 19 25.18 -1.46 21.21
C GLU A 19 24.30 -0.39 20.59
N THR A 20 24.97 0.55 19.95
CA THR A 20 24.37 1.58 19.14
C THR A 20 23.78 0.79 17.98
N LEU A 21 22.49 0.47 18.09
CA LEU A 21 21.68 -0.03 16.98
C LEU A 21 21.87 0.99 15.87
N THR A 22 22.84 0.73 15.01
CA THR A 22 23.18 1.59 13.90
C THR A 22 21.93 1.55 13.04
N PRO A 23 21.22 2.67 12.84
CA PRO A 23 20.04 2.69 12.00
C PRO A 23 20.46 2.12 10.65
N ALA A 24 19.85 1.01 10.24
CA ALA A 24 20.12 0.43 8.94
C ALA A 24 20.00 1.54 7.89
N PRO A 25 20.96 1.66 6.96
CA PRO A 25 20.91 2.70 5.94
C PRO A 25 19.57 2.60 5.22
N ARG A 26 18.82 3.72 5.20
CA ARG A 26 17.65 3.85 4.33
C ARG A 26 18.08 3.46 2.93
N PRO A 27 17.39 2.57 2.22
CA PRO A 27 17.69 2.31 0.82
C PRO A 27 17.61 3.64 0.06
N THR A 28 18.78 4.10 -0.41
CA THR A 28 18.93 5.22 -1.33
C THR A 28 18.38 4.77 -2.68
N GLY A 29 17.18 5.23 -3.00
CA GLY A 29 16.52 4.90 -4.26
C GLY A 29 15.07 5.33 -4.25
N GLY A 30 14.82 6.53 -4.78
CA GLY A 30 13.48 7.08 -5.05
C GLY A 30 12.80 6.41 -6.23
N GLU A 31 12.78 5.08 -6.25
CA GLU A 31 11.90 4.31 -7.12
C GLU A 31 10.70 3.91 -6.25
N ALA A 32 9.52 4.42 -6.59
CA ALA A 32 8.29 3.96 -5.99
C ALA A 32 8.10 2.51 -6.43
N VAL A 33 8.72 1.54 -5.74
CA VAL A 33 8.53 0.14 -6.10
C VAL A 33 7.08 -0.22 -5.80
N HIS A 34 6.30 -0.41 -6.86
CA HIS A 34 4.85 -0.61 -6.83
C HIS A 34 4.50 -2.00 -6.26
N ALA A 35 3.27 -2.15 -5.75
CA ALA A 35 2.82 -3.41 -5.13
C ALA A 35 2.40 -4.49 -6.16
N LEU A 36 2.25 -4.12 -7.43
CA LEU A 36 1.87 -5.01 -8.53
C LEU A 36 2.91 -4.94 -9.64
N LYS A 37 3.13 -6.07 -10.32
CA LYS A 37 4.02 -6.23 -11.47
C LYS A 37 3.22 -6.80 -12.64
N ALA A 38 3.47 -6.32 -13.85
CA ALA A 38 2.89 -6.89 -15.07
C ALA A 38 3.22 -8.38 -15.23
N ASP A 39 2.24 -9.16 -15.65
CA ASP A 39 2.35 -10.63 -15.81
C ASP A 39 1.71 -11.13 -17.12
N GLY A 40 1.54 -10.25 -18.10
CA GLY A 40 0.91 -10.61 -19.37
C GLY A 40 0.70 -9.42 -20.30
N PRO A 41 0.03 -9.65 -21.44
CA PRO A 41 -0.21 -8.60 -22.42
C PRO A 41 -1.18 -7.54 -21.88
N LEU A 42 -0.83 -6.28 -22.13
CA LEU A 42 -1.71 -5.14 -21.90
C LEU A 42 -2.85 -5.15 -22.92
N THR A 43 -4.07 -4.90 -22.44
CA THR A 43 -5.23 -4.60 -23.27
C THR A 43 -5.56 -3.12 -23.14
N VAL A 44 -5.65 -2.42 -24.26
CA VAL A 44 -6.06 -1.01 -24.32
C VAL A 44 -7.32 -0.92 -25.16
N ARG A 45 -8.31 -0.18 -24.68
CA ARG A 45 -9.50 0.10 -25.47
C ARG A 45 -9.11 0.87 -26.73
N PRO A 46 -9.61 0.50 -27.92
CA PRO A 46 -9.45 1.32 -29.12
C PRO A 46 -10.02 2.73 -28.92
N ALA A 47 -9.51 3.69 -29.70
CA ALA A 47 -10.09 5.02 -29.76
C ALA A 47 -11.56 4.95 -30.21
N GLY A 48 -12.36 5.92 -29.77
CA GLY A 48 -13.80 5.99 -30.02
C GLY A 48 -14.63 5.95 -28.74
N ARG A 49 -15.90 5.61 -28.86
CA ARG A 49 -16.87 5.78 -27.78
C ARG A 49 -16.69 4.76 -26.66
N ALA A 50 -16.74 5.21 -25.42
CA ALA A 50 -16.76 4.42 -24.19
C ALA A 50 -17.93 4.82 -23.31
N ALA A 51 -18.59 3.84 -22.70
CA ALA A 51 -19.66 4.02 -21.72
C ALA A 51 -19.15 3.73 -20.30
N VAL A 52 -19.91 4.14 -19.29
CA VAL A 52 -19.63 3.78 -17.89
C VAL A 52 -19.47 2.27 -17.74
N GLY A 53 -18.42 1.87 -17.02
CA GLY A 53 -18.06 0.47 -16.80
C GLY A 53 -17.09 -0.10 -17.83
N ASP A 54 -16.94 0.55 -19.00
CA ASP A 54 -15.99 0.11 -20.01
C ASP A 54 -14.55 0.17 -19.48
N ALA A 55 -13.83 -0.94 -19.65
CA ALA A 55 -12.40 -1.00 -19.41
C ALA A 55 -11.68 -0.16 -20.47
N LEU A 56 -10.92 0.84 -20.03
CA LEU A 56 -10.04 1.65 -20.87
C LEU A 56 -8.67 0.98 -21.01
N VAL A 57 -8.19 0.40 -19.91
CA VAL A 57 -6.91 -0.29 -19.82
C VAL A 57 -7.08 -1.50 -18.91
N ALA A 58 -6.54 -2.64 -19.30
CA ALA A 58 -6.49 -3.83 -18.46
C ALA A 58 -5.17 -4.57 -18.62
N LEU A 59 -4.59 -5.04 -17.52
CA LEU A 59 -3.29 -5.70 -17.49
C LEU A 59 -3.33 -6.88 -16.50
N PRO A 60 -2.98 -8.10 -16.92
CA PRO A 60 -2.68 -9.18 -15.99
C PRO A 60 -1.49 -8.78 -15.13
N VAL A 61 -1.64 -8.92 -13.82
CA VAL A 61 -0.61 -8.53 -12.86
C VAL A 61 -0.41 -9.61 -11.80
N ARG A 62 0.74 -9.56 -11.15
CA ARG A 62 1.06 -10.33 -9.95
C ARG A 62 1.53 -9.38 -8.85
N LEU A 63 1.58 -9.86 -7.62
CA LEU A 63 2.09 -9.08 -6.50
C LEU A 63 3.61 -8.95 -6.62
N ALA A 64 4.12 -7.73 -6.46
CA ALA A 64 5.55 -7.44 -6.58
C ALA A 64 6.35 -7.94 -5.38
N PHE A 65 5.74 -7.94 -4.19
CA PHE A 65 6.36 -8.41 -2.96
C PHE A 65 5.58 -9.58 -2.40
N THR A 66 6.29 -10.69 -2.24
CA THR A 66 5.76 -11.92 -1.67
C THR A 66 6.81 -12.56 -0.79
N GLY A 67 6.36 -13.33 0.19
CA GLY A 67 7.26 -14.04 1.07
C GLY A 67 6.54 -14.94 2.06
N VAL A 68 7.30 -15.45 3.01
CA VAL A 68 6.82 -16.35 4.05
C VAL A 68 7.31 -15.86 5.40
N LEU A 69 6.46 -15.91 6.42
CA LEU A 69 6.87 -15.61 7.79
C LEU A 69 7.92 -16.63 8.26
N SER A 70 9.09 -16.17 8.70
CA SER A 70 10.13 -17.04 9.25
C SER A 70 9.93 -17.35 10.74
N GLN A 71 8.97 -16.69 11.39
CA GLN A 71 8.62 -16.89 12.79
C GLN A 71 7.13 -16.64 13.05
N ASP A 72 6.64 -17.13 14.18
CA ASP A 72 5.28 -16.85 14.65
C ASP A 72 5.07 -15.36 14.91
N VAL A 73 3.95 -14.82 14.42
CA VAL A 73 3.47 -13.49 14.78
C VAL A 73 2.41 -13.63 15.86
N LEU A 74 2.72 -13.04 17.02
CA LEU A 74 1.80 -12.97 18.15
C LEU A 74 0.82 -11.81 17.99
N ARG A 75 -0.43 -11.99 18.41
CA ARG A 75 -1.42 -10.94 18.67
C ARG A 75 -1.87 -11.07 20.11
N ASP A 76 -1.75 -10.00 20.89
CA ASP A 76 -2.14 -9.97 22.31
C ASP A 76 -1.56 -11.16 23.11
N GLY A 77 -0.32 -11.55 22.79
CA GLY A 77 0.41 -12.65 23.45
C GLY A 77 0.10 -14.07 22.97
N ARG A 78 -0.74 -14.24 21.94
CA ARG A 78 -1.07 -15.56 21.35
C ARG A 78 -0.63 -15.64 19.90
N VAL A 79 -0.21 -16.82 19.44
CA VAL A 79 0.12 -17.05 18.03
C VAL A 79 -1.11 -16.78 17.18
N ALA A 80 -1.00 -15.80 16.29
CA ALA A 80 -2.08 -15.36 15.41
C ALA A 80 -1.79 -15.67 13.95
N LEU A 81 -0.53 -15.60 13.52
CA LEU A 81 -0.04 -16.18 12.28
C LEU A 81 1.17 -17.06 12.59
N PRO A 82 1.15 -18.35 12.25
CA PRO A 82 2.31 -19.21 12.46
C PRO A 82 3.44 -18.89 11.48
N ALA A 83 4.66 -19.28 11.84
CA ALA A 83 5.77 -19.41 10.90
C ALA A 83 5.34 -20.28 9.70
N GLY A 84 5.86 -19.97 8.51
CA GLY A 84 5.41 -20.60 7.26
C GLY A 84 4.17 -19.95 6.64
N THR A 85 3.53 -18.98 7.30
CA THR A 85 2.40 -18.25 6.71
C THR A 85 2.86 -17.44 5.51
N ARG A 86 2.18 -17.62 4.37
CA ARG A 86 2.40 -16.83 3.15
C ARG A 86 1.91 -15.40 3.35
N VAL A 87 2.75 -14.44 2.96
CA VAL A 87 2.46 -13.01 3.08
C VAL A 87 2.71 -12.25 1.79
N ILE A 88 1.94 -11.19 1.62
CA ILE A 88 1.97 -10.26 0.50
C ILE A 88 2.47 -8.92 1.04
N GLY A 89 3.47 -8.34 0.39
CA GLY A 89 3.99 -7.03 0.74
C GLY A 89 3.33 -5.94 -0.08
N VAL A 90 2.88 -4.88 0.58
CA VAL A 90 2.37 -3.67 -0.08
C VAL A 90 3.24 -2.50 0.36
N ARG A 91 4.01 -1.93 -0.57
CA ARG A 91 4.79 -0.73 -0.29
C ARG A 91 3.85 0.47 -0.28
N GLN A 92 3.78 1.17 0.85
CA GLN A 92 2.93 2.34 1.03
C GLN A 92 3.72 3.49 1.62
N SER A 93 3.44 4.69 1.13
CA SER A 93 3.83 5.91 1.82
C SER A 93 2.96 6.04 3.08
N PHE A 94 3.61 6.28 4.22
CA PHE A 94 2.91 6.44 5.48
C PHE A 94 2.97 7.89 5.94
N SER A 95 1.83 8.42 6.38
CA SER A 95 1.76 9.63 7.19
C SER A 95 1.04 9.34 8.49
N SER A 96 1.64 9.75 9.61
CA SER A 96 0.95 9.76 10.90
C SER A 96 0.41 11.15 11.16
N VAL A 97 -0.81 11.22 11.68
CA VAL A 97 -1.39 12.48 12.16
C VAL A 97 -1.50 12.38 13.68
N ALA A 98 -0.67 13.13 14.39
CA ALA A 98 -0.76 13.24 15.83
C ALA A 98 -1.68 14.41 16.19
N THR A 99 -2.97 14.14 16.42
CA THR A 99 -3.91 15.13 16.97
C THR A 99 -3.89 15.12 18.49
N THR A 100 -3.66 16.28 19.12
CA THR A 100 -3.88 16.44 20.58
C THR A 100 -5.38 16.44 20.91
N ARG A 101 -5.72 16.25 22.19
CA ARG A 101 -7.11 16.23 22.68
C ARG A 101 -7.82 17.57 22.44
N GLU A 102 -7.08 18.67 22.55
CA GLU A 102 -7.55 20.04 22.32
C GLU A 102 -7.79 20.32 20.83
N GLN A 103 -6.84 19.95 19.96
CA GLN A 103 -7.00 20.06 18.51
C GLN A 103 -8.23 19.29 18.01
N ARG A 104 -8.46 18.09 18.55
CA ARG A 104 -9.65 17.30 18.20
C ARG A 104 -10.96 17.98 18.65
N ARG A 105 -10.96 18.68 19.79
CA ARG A 105 -12.12 19.45 20.29
C ARG A 105 -12.43 20.66 19.40
N LEU A 106 -11.40 21.25 18.80
CA LEU A 106 -11.51 22.41 17.91
C LEU A 106 -11.70 22.03 16.42
N GLY A 107 -11.84 20.74 16.10
CA GLY A 107 -11.96 20.28 14.71
C GLY A 107 -10.68 20.44 13.88
N GLN A 108 -9.53 20.64 14.52
CA GLN A 108 -8.25 20.84 13.85
C GLN A 108 -7.53 19.51 13.60
N ILE A 109 -6.95 19.38 12.40
CA ILE A 109 -6.04 18.28 12.07
C ILE A 109 -4.68 18.59 12.72
N GLY A 110 -4.13 17.60 13.43
CA GLY A 110 -2.83 17.72 14.09
C GLY A 110 -1.67 17.71 13.09
N GLN A 111 -0.43 17.76 13.59
CA GLN A 111 0.74 17.71 12.72
C GLN A 111 0.78 16.38 11.94
N VAL A 112 0.99 16.50 10.63
CA VAL A 112 1.18 15.37 9.71
C VAL A 112 2.69 15.09 9.64
N HIS A 113 3.12 13.95 10.17
CA HIS A 113 4.49 13.46 9.99
C HIS A 113 4.52 12.46 8.84
N HIS A 114 5.31 12.78 7.80
CA HIS A 114 5.54 11.86 6.70
C HIS A 114 6.64 10.86 7.10
N GLY A 115 6.25 9.61 7.33
CA GLY A 115 7.10 8.53 7.86
C GLY A 115 7.96 7.81 6.81
N GLY A 116 7.94 8.25 5.55
CA GLY A 116 8.59 7.57 4.43
C GLY A 116 7.77 6.39 3.89
N ASN A 117 8.43 5.54 3.09
CA ASN A 117 7.82 4.34 2.51
C ASN A 117 8.14 3.11 3.37
N GLN A 118 7.11 2.32 3.70
CA GLN A 118 7.26 1.02 4.37
C GLN A 118 6.56 -0.07 3.56
N THR A 119 7.09 -1.30 3.61
CA THR A 119 6.37 -2.48 3.12
C THR A 119 5.52 -3.02 4.25
N ILE A 120 4.20 -3.01 4.05
CA ILE A 120 3.26 -3.61 4.98
C ILE A 120 3.02 -5.04 4.53
N TRP A 121 3.26 -5.99 5.42
CA TRP A 121 3.02 -7.41 5.15
C TRP A 121 1.62 -7.82 5.57
N CYS A 122 0.92 -8.50 4.68
CA CYS A 122 -0.42 -9.01 4.93
C CYS A 122 -0.48 -10.50 4.63
N ALA A 123 -1.16 -11.28 5.47
CA ALA A 123 -1.43 -12.69 5.21
C ALA A 123 -2.13 -12.86 3.86
N ALA A 124 -1.65 -13.79 3.04
CA ALA A 124 -2.22 -14.04 1.71
C ALA A 124 -3.61 -14.71 1.77
N THR A 125 -3.91 -15.36 2.89
CA THR A 125 -5.24 -15.94 3.17
C THR A 125 -6.08 -14.96 3.98
N SER A 126 -7.40 -15.05 3.82
CA SER A 126 -8.34 -14.32 4.68
C SER A 126 -8.11 -14.69 6.15
N ALA A 127 -8.18 -13.68 7.01
CA ALA A 127 -8.22 -13.84 8.45
C ALA A 127 -9.44 -14.71 8.83
N PRO A 128 -9.38 -15.42 9.97
CA PRO A 128 -10.47 -16.28 10.43
C PRO A 128 -11.82 -15.56 10.62
N SER A 129 -11.82 -14.22 10.72
CA SER A 129 -12.97 -13.42 11.15
C SER A 129 -13.81 -12.81 10.03
N LYS A 130 -13.34 -12.71 8.77
CA LYS A 130 -14.03 -12.06 7.61
C LYS A 130 -13.15 -12.11 6.35
N ASP A 131 -13.70 -11.74 5.19
CA ASP A 131 -13.01 -11.49 3.90
C ASP A 131 -11.98 -10.33 3.97
N ALA A 132 -11.09 -10.36 4.95
CA ALA A 132 -10.06 -9.38 5.22
C ALA A 132 -8.73 -10.12 5.39
N ALA A 133 -7.62 -9.55 4.93
CA ALA A 133 -6.29 -10.03 5.22
C ALA A 133 -5.78 -9.44 6.54
N ALA A 134 -5.09 -10.25 7.34
CA ALA A 134 -4.36 -9.76 8.51
C ALA A 134 -3.08 -9.05 8.06
N CYS A 135 -2.97 -7.77 8.34
CA CYS A 135 -1.87 -6.90 7.93
C CYS A 135 -1.11 -6.36 9.13
N LEU A 136 0.19 -6.16 8.93
CA LEU A 136 1.16 -5.89 10.00
C LEU A 136 1.95 -4.61 9.73
N PRO A 137 1.32 -3.41 9.80
CA PRO A 137 2.03 -2.15 9.64
C PRO A 137 2.95 -1.85 10.83
N PHE A 138 4.08 -1.19 10.56
CA PHE A 138 4.99 -0.66 11.58
C PHE A 138 4.68 0.82 11.84
N VAL A 139 4.41 1.17 13.09
CA VAL A 139 3.86 2.47 13.48
C VAL A 139 4.43 2.88 14.82
N ASN A 140 5.05 4.06 14.89
CA ASN A 140 5.60 4.62 16.14
C ASN A 140 6.49 3.61 16.89
N GLY A 141 7.32 2.86 16.16
CA GLY A 141 8.25 1.89 16.76
C GLY A 141 7.66 0.51 17.06
N VAL A 142 6.37 0.25 16.80
CA VAL A 142 5.73 -1.03 17.10
C VAL A 142 4.95 -1.59 15.90
N VAL A 143 4.87 -2.92 15.79
CA VAL A 143 4.01 -3.60 14.81
C VAL A 143 2.59 -3.66 15.35
N ARG A 144 1.61 -3.38 14.49
CA ARG A 144 0.18 -3.43 14.81
C ARG A 144 -0.52 -4.51 14.00
N TRP A 145 -1.59 -5.07 14.55
CA TRP A 145 -2.49 -5.99 13.84
C TRP A 145 -3.67 -5.21 13.24
N VAL A 146 -3.82 -5.26 11.93
CA VAL A 146 -4.92 -4.60 11.21
C VAL A 146 -5.58 -5.60 10.27
N GLU A 147 -6.91 -5.71 10.30
CA GLU A 147 -7.64 -6.52 9.33
C GLU A 147 -8.07 -5.59 8.17
N ALA A 148 -7.57 -5.86 6.95
CA ALA A 148 -7.82 -5.05 5.76
C ALA A 148 -8.64 -5.82 4.73
N SER A 149 -9.74 -5.23 4.23
CA SER A 149 -10.57 -5.80 3.18
C SER A 149 -10.52 -4.92 1.93
N PRO A 150 -10.49 -5.49 0.71
CA PRO A 150 -10.51 -6.92 0.39
C PRO A 150 -9.13 -7.62 0.60
N PRO A 151 -9.09 -8.96 0.68
CA PRO A 151 -7.93 -9.69 1.18
C PRO A 151 -6.81 -9.89 0.15
N HIS A 152 -7.11 -9.84 -1.15
CA HIS A 152 -6.14 -10.10 -2.22
C HIS A 152 -5.33 -8.86 -2.63
N TYR A 153 -5.79 -7.66 -2.27
CA TYR A 153 -5.04 -6.42 -2.46
C TYR A 153 -5.29 -5.47 -1.28
N PRO A 154 -4.55 -5.65 -0.18
CA PRO A 154 -4.79 -4.90 1.04
C PRO A 154 -4.31 -3.45 0.86
N ILE A 155 -5.22 -2.59 0.39
CA ILE A 155 -5.03 -1.15 0.48
C ILE A 155 -5.40 -0.72 1.89
N ILE A 156 -4.40 -0.59 2.75
CA ILE A 156 -4.62 -0.02 4.08
C ILE A 156 -4.71 1.50 3.96
N ARG A 157 -5.94 2.03 3.93
CA ARG A 157 -6.15 3.48 3.80
C ARG A 157 -5.92 4.23 5.09
N ARG A 158 -6.27 3.63 6.24
CA ARG A 158 -6.13 4.20 7.58
C ARG A 158 -6.02 3.07 8.60
N PHE A 159 -5.15 3.24 9.60
CA PHE A 159 -5.17 2.43 10.81
C PHE A 159 -5.06 3.33 12.04
N THR A 160 -5.60 2.85 13.15
CA THR A 160 -5.62 3.59 14.42
C THR A 160 -4.44 3.13 15.30
N PRO A 161 -3.80 4.04 16.06
CA PRO A 161 -2.83 3.66 17.10
C PRO A 161 -3.40 2.72 18.17
N LYS A 162 -4.74 2.58 18.23
CA LYS A 162 -5.45 1.64 19.11
C LYS A 162 -5.53 0.21 18.55
N ALA A 163 -5.02 -0.04 17.35
CA ALA A 163 -4.97 -1.39 16.79
C ALA A 163 -4.19 -2.32 17.73
N PRO A 164 -4.58 -3.61 17.86
CA PRO A 164 -3.87 -4.55 18.72
C PRO A 164 -2.39 -4.60 18.38
N LEU A 165 -1.56 -4.88 19.39
CA LEU A 165 -0.13 -5.07 19.17
C LEU A 165 0.09 -6.40 18.46
N ALA A 166 1.06 -6.41 17.55
CA ALA A 166 1.56 -7.63 16.94
C ALA A 166 3.05 -7.82 17.28
N GLY A 167 3.49 -9.08 17.28
CA GLY A 167 4.90 -9.43 17.37
C GLY A 167 5.72 -8.91 16.17
N PRO A 168 7.06 -8.93 16.27
CA PRO A 168 7.94 -8.54 15.17
C PRO A 168 7.71 -9.40 13.92
N VAL A 169 7.80 -8.77 12.75
CA VAL A 169 7.57 -9.42 11.46
C VAL A 169 8.90 -9.66 10.77
N LEU A 170 9.23 -10.94 10.58
CA LEU A 170 10.36 -11.36 9.78
C LEU A 170 9.82 -12.16 8.59
N VAL A 171 10.20 -11.73 7.39
CA VAL A 171 9.72 -12.31 6.12
C VAL A 171 10.91 -12.70 5.29
N GLU A 172 10.92 -13.95 4.87
CA GLU A 172 11.82 -14.43 3.82
C GLU A 172 11.17 -14.12 2.46
N PRO A 173 11.80 -13.31 1.60
CA PRO A 173 11.31 -13.06 0.25
C PRO A 173 11.26 -14.37 -0.53
N GLY A 174 10.18 -14.61 -1.25
CA GLY A 174 10.05 -15.79 -2.08
C GLY A 174 8.90 -15.65 -3.05
N PRO A 175 8.96 -16.31 -4.22
CA PRO A 175 7.79 -16.38 -5.09
C PRO A 175 6.67 -17.09 -4.34
N ILE A 176 5.44 -16.57 -4.41
CA ILE A 176 4.30 -17.37 -3.96
C ILE A 176 3.66 -18.02 -5.19
N GLU A 177 3.99 -19.29 -5.38
CA GLU A 177 3.20 -20.19 -6.21
C GLU A 177 1.79 -20.37 -5.60
N GLY A 178 0.77 -20.45 -6.46
CA GLY A 178 -0.59 -20.74 -6.06
C GLY A 178 -1.39 -19.57 -5.45
N LEU A 179 -1.01 -18.31 -5.69
CA LEU A 179 -1.96 -17.19 -5.56
C LEU A 179 -2.86 -17.11 -6.80
N ALA A 180 -4.09 -16.65 -6.59
CA ALA A 180 -5.01 -16.40 -7.69
C ALA A 180 -4.40 -15.36 -8.65
N PRO A 181 -4.58 -15.53 -9.97
CA PRO A 181 -4.19 -14.52 -10.94
C PRO A 181 -4.89 -13.20 -10.60
N LEU A 182 -4.16 -12.09 -10.75
CA LEU A 182 -4.72 -10.76 -10.53
C LEU A 182 -4.89 -10.04 -11.86
N ARG A 183 -5.95 -9.24 -11.95
CA ARG A 183 -6.18 -8.34 -13.07
C ARG A 183 -6.30 -6.92 -12.58
N PHE A 184 -5.46 -6.04 -13.10
CA PHE A 184 -5.59 -4.61 -12.93
C PHE A 184 -6.42 -4.03 -14.07
N THR A 185 -7.47 -3.28 -13.75
CA THR A 185 -8.36 -2.66 -14.73
C THR A 185 -8.61 -1.20 -14.37
N ILE A 186 -8.47 -0.31 -15.35
CA ILE A 186 -8.92 1.09 -15.27
C ILE A 186 -10.19 1.19 -16.11
N ALA A 187 -11.32 1.48 -15.46
CA ALA A 187 -12.61 1.60 -16.12
C ALA A 187 -13.14 3.04 -16.05
N PHE A 188 -13.83 3.48 -17.10
CA PHE A 188 -14.52 4.76 -17.07
C PHE A 188 -15.72 4.68 -16.11
N ALA A 189 -15.84 5.63 -15.20
CA ALA A 189 -16.90 5.67 -14.19
C ALA A 189 -17.86 6.86 -14.36
N GLY A 190 -17.77 7.55 -15.50
CA GLY A 190 -18.66 8.64 -15.87
C GLY A 190 -18.06 10.02 -15.63
N TRP A 191 -18.78 11.04 -16.05
CA TRP A 191 -18.46 12.44 -15.82
C TRP A 191 -19.09 12.93 -14.51
N THR A 192 -18.30 13.65 -13.73
CA THR A 192 -18.74 14.39 -12.55
C THR A 192 -18.57 15.90 -12.81
N PRO A 193 -19.12 16.77 -11.93
CA PRO A 193 -18.86 18.20 -12.00
C PRO A 193 -17.37 18.54 -11.95
N GLU A 194 -16.57 17.76 -11.21
CA GLU A 194 -15.15 17.98 -11.02
C GLU A 194 -14.27 17.42 -12.16
N GLY A 195 -14.76 16.46 -12.94
CA GLY A 195 -13.92 15.76 -13.91
C GLY A 195 -14.44 14.45 -14.47
N ALA A 196 -13.58 13.69 -15.13
CA ALA A 196 -13.87 12.30 -15.50
C ALA A 196 -13.56 11.39 -14.30
N ALA A 197 -14.55 10.66 -13.80
CA ALA A 197 -14.32 9.61 -12.82
C ALA A 197 -13.81 8.35 -13.53
N ILE A 198 -12.81 7.71 -12.91
CA ILE A 198 -12.30 6.39 -13.30
C ILE A 198 -12.26 5.49 -12.07
N ASP A 199 -12.54 4.21 -12.27
CA ASP A 199 -12.38 3.18 -11.25
C ASP A 199 -11.14 2.34 -11.56
N LEU A 200 -10.20 2.34 -10.62
CA LEU A 200 -9.06 1.44 -10.60
C LEU A 200 -9.45 0.19 -9.83
N LYS A 201 -9.42 -0.96 -10.49
CA LYS A 201 -9.86 -2.24 -9.96
C LYS A 201 -8.70 -3.22 -9.95
N VAL A 202 -8.54 -3.94 -8.83
CA VAL A 202 -7.71 -5.16 -8.76
C VAL A 202 -8.62 -6.34 -8.47
N GLU A 203 -8.75 -7.21 -9.45
CA GLU A 203 -9.64 -8.36 -9.47
C GLU A 203 -8.84 -9.64 -9.21
N SER A 204 -9.45 -10.58 -8.48
CA SER A 204 -8.98 -11.96 -8.37
C SER A 204 -10.17 -12.89 -8.61
N ASP A 205 -9.94 -14.07 -9.17
CA ASP A 205 -11.02 -14.98 -9.54
C ASP A 205 -11.95 -15.29 -8.36
N GLY A 206 -13.25 -15.09 -8.57
CA GLY A 206 -14.30 -15.44 -7.60
C GLY A 206 -14.44 -14.50 -6.40
N ARG A 207 -13.75 -13.34 -6.37
CA ARG A 207 -13.84 -12.37 -5.27
C ARG A 207 -14.22 -10.96 -5.74
N PRO A 208 -14.88 -10.14 -4.89
CA PRO A 208 -15.15 -8.74 -5.22
C PRO A 208 -13.87 -7.94 -5.52
N PRO A 209 -13.86 -7.05 -6.52
CA PRO A 209 -12.69 -6.24 -6.85
C PRO A 209 -12.29 -5.27 -5.73
N ALA A 210 -11.00 -5.12 -5.50
CA ALA A 210 -10.47 -3.97 -4.77
C ALA A 210 -10.60 -2.73 -5.66
N THR A 211 -11.55 -1.84 -5.35
CA THR A 211 -11.85 -0.67 -6.18
C THR A 211 -11.40 0.63 -5.52
N ARG A 212 -10.74 1.49 -6.29
CA ARG A 212 -10.42 2.86 -5.93
C ARG A 212 -10.87 3.80 -7.04
N ARG A 213 -11.80 4.69 -6.74
CA ARG A 213 -12.19 5.78 -7.65
C ARG A 213 -11.17 6.92 -7.61
N ARG A 214 -10.85 7.47 -8.78
CA ARG A 214 -10.11 8.73 -8.96
C ARG A 214 -10.92 9.63 -9.89
N THR A 215 -10.78 10.94 -9.69
CA THR A 215 -11.35 11.94 -10.60
C THR A 215 -10.21 12.65 -11.31
N LEU A 216 -10.26 12.64 -12.64
CA LEU A 216 -9.32 13.32 -13.53
C LEU A 216 -9.86 14.73 -13.79
N ALA A 217 -9.09 15.75 -13.42
CA ALA A 217 -9.50 17.14 -13.62
C ALA A 217 -9.76 17.45 -15.09
N ARG A 218 -10.75 18.31 -15.34
CA ARG A 218 -11.00 18.82 -16.70
C ARG A 218 -9.93 19.82 -17.10
N GLY A 219 -9.48 19.70 -18.34
CA GLY A 219 -8.71 20.73 -19.03
C GLY A 219 -9.59 21.88 -19.50
N PRO A 220 -8.97 22.93 -20.08
CA PRO A 220 -9.68 24.11 -20.60
C PRO A 220 -10.68 23.80 -21.73
N ASP A 221 -10.46 22.70 -22.45
CA ASP A 221 -11.31 22.19 -23.52
C ASP A 221 -12.45 21.28 -23.02
N GLY A 222 -12.57 21.11 -21.69
CA GLY A 222 -13.57 20.25 -21.05
C GLY A 222 -13.24 18.76 -21.04
N ALA A 223 -12.17 18.34 -21.74
CA ALA A 223 -11.67 16.96 -21.75
C ALA A 223 -10.90 16.66 -20.46
N ALA A 224 -10.65 15.38 -20.19
CA ALA A 224 -9.79 14.96 -19.08
C ALA A 224 -8.67 14.05 -19.59
N THR A 225 -7.50 14.15 -18.99
CA THR A 225 -6.34 13.33 -19.36
C THR A 225 -6.13 12.22 -18.34
N LEU A 226 -6.13 10.98 -18.83
CA LEU A 226 -5.72 9.80 -18.08
C LEU A 226 -4.26 9.48 -18.43
N GLU A 227 -3.37 9.63 -17.46
CA GLU A 227 -2.04 9.06 -17.52
C GLU A 227 -2.08 7.70 -16.80
N ALA A 228 -1.64 6.66 -17.50
CA ALA A 228 -1.64 5.30 -16.97
C ALA A 228 -0.63 4.43 -17.73
N LEU A 229 0.19 3.69 -16.99
CA LEU A 229 1.16 2.74 -17.55
C LEU A 229 2.06 3.40 -18.61
N GLY A 230 2.55 4.62 -18.32
CA GLY A 230 3.37 5.41 -19.24
C GLY A 230 2.66 5.91 -20.50
N GLY A 231 1.36 5.60 -20.64
CA GLY A 231 0.50 6.09 -21.72
C GLY A 231 -0.29 7.32 -21.32
N ARG A 232 -0.94 7.92 -22.31
CA ARG A 232 -1.80 9.09 -22.17
C ARG A 232 -3.05 8.94 -23.04
N LEU A 233 -4.19 8.83 -22.39
CA LEU A 233 -5.50 8.81 -23.01
C LEU A 233 -6.21 10.13 -22.72
N ARG A 234 -6.93 10.66 -23.70
CA ARG A 234 -7.78 11.83 -23.54
C ARG A 234 -9.23 11.39 -23.61
N LEU A 235 -9.99 11.76 -22.59
CA LEU A 235 -11.42 11.47 -22.45
C LEU A 235 -12.18 12.74 -22.77
N ILE A 236 -13.03 12.71 -23.80
CA ILE A 236 -13.77 13.86 -24.31
C ILE A 236 -15.25 13.65 -23.99
N PRO A 237 -15.93 14.62 -23.34
CA PRO A 237 -17.34 14.46 -23.01
C PRO A 237 -18.20 14.42 -24.28
N VAL A 238 -19.17 13.50 -24.31
CA VAL A 238 -20.11 13.38 -25.42
C VAL A 238 -21.42 14.07 -25.06
N ALA A 239 -21.60 15.29 -25.58
CA ALA A 239 -22.80 16.11 -25.38
C ALA A 239 -23.31 16.06 -23.92
N ALA A 240 -24.63 16.02 -23.70
CA ALA A 240 -25.23 15.99 -22.38
C ALA A 240 -25.20 14.60 -21.69
N ASP A 241 -24.50 13.60 -22.24
CA ASP A 241 -24.46 12.26 -21.66
C ASP A 241 -23.24 12.11 -20.72
N ALA A 242 -23.51 12.20 -19.42
CA ALA A 242 -22.48 12.02 -18.40
C ALA A 242 -21.93 10.58 -18.33
N ASN A 243 -22.61 9.60 -18.95
CA ASN A 243 -22.19 8.20 -18.90
C ASN A 243 -21.33 7.79 -20.10
N VAL A 244 -21.00 8.73 -20.99
CA VAL A 244 -20.27 8.44 -22.22
C VAL A 244 -19.09 9.39 -22.41
N ALA A 245 -17.99 8.86 -22.91
CA ALA A 245 -16.82 9.62 -23.33
C ALA A 245 -16.31 9.11 -24.68
N ASP A 246 -15.85 10.02 -25.54
CA ASP A 246 -15.04 9.65 -26.69
C ASP A 246 -13.58 9.60 -26.23
N ILE A 247 -12.90 8.49 -26.53
CA ILE A 247 -11.54 8.19 -26.12
C ILE A 247 -10.60 8.44 -27.29
N GLU A 248 -9.59 9.26 -27.05
CA GLU A 248 -8.47 9.48 -27.95
C GLU A 248 -7.19 8.93 -27.29
N ILE A 249 -6.44 8.11 -28.02
CA ILE A 249 -5.15 7.58 -27.56
C ILE A 249 -4.06 8.54 -28.05
N VAL A 250 -3.51 9.34 -27.12
CA VAL A 250 -2.45 10.30 -27.44
C VAL A 250 -1.09 9.61 -27.39
N ILE A 251 -0.84 8.83 -26.33
CA ILE A 251 0.34 7.98 -26.18
C ILE A 251 -0.16 6.59 -25.76
N PRO A 252 0.14 5.52 -26.52
CA PRO A 252 -0.30 4.18 -26.16
C PRO A 252 0.34 3.74 -24.83
N PRO A 253 -0.44 3.20 -23.87
CA PRO A 253 0.13 2.62 -22.65
C PRO A 253 1.02 1.40 -22.93
N SER A 254 1.97 1.13 -22.03
CA SER A 254 2.92 0.02 -22.15
C SER A 254 2.77 -1.00 -21.03
N ALA A 255 2.86 -2.29 -21.37
CA ALA A 255 2.91 -3.38 -20.40
C ALA A 255 4.19 -3.37 -19.53
N THR A 256 5.24 -2.68 -19.98
CA THR A 256 6.52 -2.58 -19.25
C THR A 256 6.54 -1.48 -18.20
N ALA A 257 5.54 -0.59 -18.21
CA ALA A 257 5.40 0.42 -17.17
C ALA A 257 4.76 -0.20 -15.93
N ASP A 258 5.22 0.22 -14.76
CA ASP A 258 4.59 -0.20 -13.52
C ASP A 258 3.19 0.41 -13.38
N PRO A 259 2.21 -0.33 -12.85
CA PRO A 259 0.88 0.20 -12.58
C PRO A 259 0.92 1.33 -11.55
N GLU A 260 0.48 2.51 -11.99
CA GLU A 260 0.40 3.74 -11.19
C GLU A 260 -0.76 3.68 -10.17
N PHE A 261 -0.52 4.14 -8.94
CA PHE A 261 -1.52 4.20 -7.86
C PHE A 261 -1.52 5.55 -7.13
#